data_AF-A0A357NFZ6-F1
#
_entry.id   AF-A0A357NFZ6-F1
#
_cell.length_a   1.000
_cell.length_b   1.000
_cell.length_c   1.000
_cell.angle_alpha   90.00
_cell.angle_beta   90.00
_cell.angle_gamma   90.00
#
_symmetry.space_group_name_H-M   'P 1'
#
loop_
_entity.id
_entity.type
_entity.pdbx_description
1 polymer ?
#
loop_
_entity_poly.entity_id
_entity_poly.type
_entity_poly.pdbx_seq_one_letter_code
_entity_poly.pdbx_strand_id
1 'polypeptide(L)'
;MKVLKHIKKYVEGELFNYPIYKEALLQIKENTFLQQSANNLVPATKDKVPHPFLDRSTIRMEASISAIEDVLSILPEKYRRLIELRYFRSYKVGQVVDELDICVRNFFNYRDEAISFFAVRFGLI
;
A
#
# COMPACT_ATOMS: atom_id res chain seq x y z
N MET A 1 -14.85 -13.40 -10.50
CA MET A 1 -14.25 -12.88 -11.75
C MET A 1 -12.85 -13.48 -11.92
N LYS A 2 -12.46 -13.96 -13.09
CA LYS A 2 -11.15 -14.64 -13.26
C LYS A 2 -10.05 -13.62 -13.58
N VAL A 3 -9.37 -13.12 -12.54
CA VAL A 3 -8.23 -12.20 -12.70
C VAL A 3 -7.02 -12.94 -13.31
N LEU A 4 -6.38 -12.35 -14.32
CA LEU A 4 -5.21 -12.93 -14.98
C LEU A 4 -4.02 -13.05 -14.01
N LYS A 5 -3.19 -14.09 -14.19
CA LYS A 5 -2.08 -14.40 -13.26
C LYS A 5 -1.09 -13.23 -13.08
N HIS A 6 -0.80 -12.49 -14.14
CA HIS A 6 0.12 -11.35 -14.08
C HIS A 6 -0.49 -10.17 -13.30
N ILE A 7 -1.80 -9.92 -13.46
CA ILE A 7 -2.53 -8.90 -12.69
C ILE A 7 -2.53 -9.25 -11.21
N LYS A 8 -2.82 -10.51 -10.86
CA LYS A 8 -2.75 -10.97 -9.46
C LYS A 8 -1.37 -10.72 -8.86
N LYS A 9 -0.31 -11.12 -9.57
CA LYS A 9 1.07 -10.95 -9.10
C LYS A 9 1.43 -9.47 -8.90
N TYR A 10 0.96 -8.60 -9.79
CA TYR A 10 1.16 -7.15 -9.66
C TYR A 10 0.48 -6.60 -8.40
N VAL A 11 -0.81 -6.90 -8.22
CA VAL A 11 -1.58 -6.45 -7.05
C VAL A 11 -0.98 -7.01 -5.75
N GLU A 12 -0.61 -8.29 -5.71
CA GLU A 12 0.05 -8.88 -4.54
C GLU A 12 1.38 -8.17 -4.23
N GLY A 13 2.14 -7.78 -5.26
CA GLY A 13 3.38 -7.01 -5.09
C GLY A 13 3.12 -5.64 -4.45
N GLU A 14 2.13 -4.89 -4.92
CA GLU A 14 1.73 -3.61 -4.33
C GLU A 14 1.27 -3.78 -2.87
N LEU A 15 0.49 -4.82 -2.58
CA LEU A 15 0.02 -5.12 -1.22
C LEU A 15 1.15 -5.50 -0.26
N PHE A 16 2.15 -6.27 -0.72
CA PHE A 16 3.34 -6.58 0.10
C PHE A 16 4.19 -5.34 0.38
N ASN A 17 4.27 -4.42 -0.58
CA ASN A 17 5.05 -3.21 -0.43
C ASN A 17 4.31 -2.11 0.36
N TYR A 18 3.01 -2.25 0.62
CA TYR A 18 2.21 -1.24 1.29
C TYR A 18 2.80 -0.75 2.63
N PRO A 19 3.21 -1.63 3.58
CA PRO A 19 3.84 -1.17 4.81
C PRO A 19 5.13 -0.38 4.56
N ILE A 20 5.94 -0.85 3.60
CA ILE A 20 7.22 -0.23 3.22
C ILE A 20 6.97 1.17 2.63
N TYR A 21 5.97 1.31 1.75
CA TYR A 21 5.61 2.61 1.18
C TYR A 21 5.14 3.58 2.26
N LYS A 22 4.39 3.08 3.25
CA LYS A 22 3.91 3.90 4.37
C LYS A 22 5.06 4.41 5.23
N GLU A 23 6.02 3.55 5.57
CA GLU A 23 7.24 3.93 6.30
C GLU A 23 8.11 4.91 5.51
N ALA A 24 8.31 4.66 4.22
CA ALA A 24 9.09 5.52 3.35
C ALA A 24 8.49 6.94 3.26
N LEU A 25 7.16 7.06 3.11
CA LEU A 25 6.50 8.36 3.08
C LEU A 25 6.58 9.11 4.41
N LEU A 26 6.51 8.40 5.54
CA LEU A 26 6.68 9.02 6.85
C LEU A 26 8.09 9.62 6.99
N GLN A 27 9.12 8.86 6.61
CA GLN A 27 10.50 9.35 6.62
C GLN A 27 10.71 10.55 5.68
N ILE A 28 10.12 10.54 4.48
CA ILE A 28 10.19 11.67 3.54
C ILE A 28 9.56 12.92 4.16
N LYS A 29 8.40 12.78 4.83
CA LYS A 29 7.70 13.89 5.48
C LYS A 29 8.51 14.47 6.65
N GLU A 30 9.08 13.60 7.50
CA GLU A 30 9.92 14.01 8.62
C GLU A 30 11.18 14.75 8.14
N ASN A 31 11.87 14.22 7.13
CA ASN A 31 13.06 14.85 6.56
C ASN A 31 12.75 16.21 5.92
N THR A 32 11.59 16.33 5.25
CA THR A 32 11.12 17.61 4.67
C THR A 32 10.88 18.65 5.76
N PHE A 33 10.25 18.25 6.87
CA PHE A 33 9.99 19.14 8.01
C PHE A 33 11.29 19.61 8.68
N LEU A 34 12.26 18.71 8.88
CA LEU A 34 13.57 19.05 9.44
C LEU A 34 14.34 20.03 8.55
N GLN A 35 14.31 19.86 7.23
CA GLN A 35 14.94 20.80 6.28
C GLN A 35 14.28 22.19 6.32
N GLN A 36 12.96 22.27 6.41
CA GLN A 36 12.25 23.54 6.54
C GLN A 36 12.58 24.26 7.85
N SER A 37 12.71 23.52 8.96
CA SER A 37 13.09 24.06 10.26
C SER A 37 14.53 24.60 10.26
N ALA A 38 15.48 23.88 9.66
CA ALA A 38 16.88 24.31 9.55
C ALA A 38 17.04 25.57 8.70
N ASN A 39 16.25 25.71 7.63
CA ASN A 39 16.30 26.88 6.74
C ASN A 39 15.73 28.15 7.38
N ASN A 40 14.90 28.04 8.42
CA ASN A 40 14.33 29.19 9.12
C ASN A 40 15.31 29.86 10.13
N LEU A 41 16.50 29.29 10.35
CA LEU A 41 17.53 29.87 11.22
C LEU A 41 18.62 30.66 10.48
N VAL A 42 18.53 30.77 9.15
CA VAL A 42 19.52 31.50 8.32
C VAL A 42 18.79 32.58 7.51
N PRO A 43 19.27 33.85 7.47
CA PRO A 43 18.63 34.88 6.66
C PRO A 43 18.74 34.48 5.19
N ALA A 44 17.59 34.41 4.51
CA ALA A 44 17.45 33.94 3.14
C ALA A 44 18.30 34.76 2.15
N THR A 45 19.43 34.19 1.73
CA THR A 45 20.05 34.53 0.45
C THR A 45 19.14 33.99 -0.65
N LYS A 46 18.73 34.88 -1.55
CA LYS A 46 17.85 34.62 -2.69
C LYS A 46 18.49 33.62 -3.65
N ASP A 47 18.45 32.32 -3.37
CA ASP A 47 18.75 31.31 -4.38
C ASP A 47 18.01 30.02 -4.11
N LYS A 48 17.10 29.71 -5.04
CA LYS A 48 16.41 28.43 -5.24
C LYS A 48 15.69 27.90 -4.02
N VAL A 49 14.40 28.26 -3.94
CA VAL A 49 13.39 27.41 -3.32
C VAL A 49 13.62 25.99 -3.84
N PRO A 50 13.99 25.01 -3.01
CA PRO A 50 13.95 23.64 -3.45
C PRO A 50 12.46 23.37 -3.60
N HIS A 51 11.96 23.42 -4.83
CA HIS A 51 10.70 22.77 -5.12
C HIS A 51 10.87 21.35 -4.58
N PRO A 52 9.98 20.86 -3.69
CA PRO A 52 9.97 19.46 -3.37
C PRO A 52 9.62 18.81 -4.71
N PHE A 53 10.65 18.39 -5.45
CA PHE A 53 10.49 17.65 -6.67
C PHE A 53 9.96 16.33 -6.16
N LEU A 54 8.63 16.26 -6.02
CA LEU A 54 7.87 15.08 -5.69
C LEU A 54 8.33 14.06 -6.71
N ASP A 55 9.24 13.20 -6.27
CA ASP A 55 9.85 12.25 -7.14
C ASP A 55 8.72 11.40 -7.71
N ARG A 56 8.82 10.99 -8.98
CA ARG A 56 7.75 10.18 -9.60
C ARG A 56 7.50 8.91 -8.78
N SER A 57 8.53 8.45 -8.06
CA SER A 57 8.46 7.37 -7.09
C SER A 57 7.51 7.69 -5.92
N THR A 58 7.62 8.86 -5.30
CA THR A 58 6.78 9.32 -4.19
C THR A 58 5.31 9.46 -4.62
N ILE A 59 5.06 10.09 -5.76
CA ILE A 59 3.69 10.24 -6.30
C ILE A 59 3.06 8.87 -6.55
N ARG A 60 3.84 7.92 -7.10
CA ARG A 60 3.36 6.54 -7.31
C ARG A 60 3.05 5.84 -6.00
N MET A 61 3.92 5.97 -4.99
CA MET A 61 3.71 5.36 -3.66
C MET A 61 2.45 5.92 -2.99
N GLU A 62 2.24 7.23 -3.03
CA GLU A 62 1.03 7.87 -2.51
C GLU A 62 -0.23 7.39 -3.23
N ALA A 63 -0.19 7.33 -4.56
CA ALA A 63 -1.30 6.81 -5.35
C ALA A 63 -1.60 5.34 -5.04
N SER A 64 -0.58 4.49 -4.90
CA SER A 64 -0.74 3.09 -4.51
C SER A 64 -1.35 2.96 -3.11
N ILE A 65 -0.86 3.71 -2.13
CA ILE A 65 -1.40 3.70 -0.76
C ILE A 65 -2.84 4.14 -0.75
N SER A 66 -3.17 5.26 -1.40
CA SER A 66 -4.54 5.77 -1.47
C SER A 66 -5.48 4.76 -2.13
N ALA A 67 -5.06 4.13 -3.23
CA ALA A 67 -5.86 3.08 -3.88
C ALA A 67 -6.10 1.87 -2.96
N ILE A 68 -5.08 1.46 -2.18
CA ILE A 68 -5.21 0.36 -1.23
C ILE A 68 -6.14 0.74 -0.09
N GLU A 69 -5.98 1.92 0.51
CA GLU A 69 -6.82 2.40 1.61
C GLU A 69 -8.29 2.56 1.19
N ASP A 70 -8.54 3.07 -0.02
CA ASP A 70 -9.89 3.16 -0.61
C ASP A 70 -10.55 1.77 -0.68
N VAL A 71 -9.84 0.78 -1.21
CA VAL A 71 -10.37 -0.58 -1.34
C VAL A 71 -10.57 -1.21 0.03
N LEU A 72 -9.64 -1.04 0.97
CA LEU A 72 -9.79 -1.55 2.32
C LEU A 72 -11.02 -0.95 3.02
N SER A 73 -11.36 0.31 2.76
CA SER A 73 -12.52 0.98 3.36
C SER A 73 -13.86 0.34 2.95
N ILE A 74 -13.97 -0.11 1.70
CA ILE A 74 -15.18 -0.75 1.16
C ILE A 74 -15.18 -2.27 1.35
N LEU A 75 -14.01 -2.89 1.55
CA LEU A 75 -13.89 -4.34 1.66
C LEU A 75 -14.59 -4.85 2.92
N PRO A 76 -15.39 -5.93 2.84
CA PRO A 76 -15.92 -6.59 4.02
C PRO A 76 -14.79 -7.02 4.98
N GLU A 77 -15.07 -6.95 6.27
CA GLU A 77 -14.08 -7.14 7.34
C GLU A 77 -13.28 -8.44 7.20
N LYS A 78 -13.93 -9.53 6.82
CA LYS A 78 -13.29 -10.84 6.61
C LYS A 78 -12.17 -10.78 5.56
N TYR A 79 -12.43 -10.12 4.43
CA TYR A 79 -11.43 -9.97 3.37
C TYR A 79 -10.33 -9.00 3.81
N ARG A 80 -10.70 -7.91 4.49
CA ARG A 80 -9.74 -6.95 5.03
C ARG A 80 -8.74 -7.64 5.96
N ARG A 81 -9.24 -8.43 6.90
CA ARG A 81 -8.43 -9.19 7.85
C ARG A 81 -7.51 -10.19 7.15
N LEU A 82 -8.01 -10.88 6.12
CA LEU A 82 -7.19 -11.77 5.28
C LEU A 82 -6.03 -11.00 4.64
N ILE A 83 -6.29 -9.83 4.06
CA ILE A 83 -5.25 -9.01 3.41
C ILE A 83 -4.22 -8.52 4.42
N GLU A 84 -4.67 -8.02 5.57
CA GLU A 84 -3.78 -7.53 6.64
C GLU A 84 -2.85 -8.64 7.15
N LEU A 85 -3.40 -9.81 7.47
CA LEU A 85 -2.60 -10.93 7.97
C LEU A 85 -1.62 -11.44 6.91
N ARG A 86 -2.10 -11.64 5.68
CA ARG A 86 -1.29 -12.26 4.63
C ARG A 86 -0.21 -11.32 4.10
N TYR A 87 -0.56 -10.07 3.79
CA TYR A 87 0.31 -9.16 3.03
C TYR A 87 0.98 -8.12 3.92
N PHE A 88 0.30 -7.58 4.94
CA PHE A 88 0.90 -6.54 5.78
C PHE A 88 1.76 -7.14 6.90
N ARG A 89 1.29 -8.24 7.49
CA ARG A 89 2.03 -8.98 8.52
C ARG A 89 2.87 -10.15 7.98
N SER A 90 2.76 -10.43 6.68
CA SER A 90 3.51 -11.52 6.02
C SER A 90 3.28 -12.92 6.59
N TYR A 91 2.09 -13.21 7.16
CA TYR A 91 1.79 -14.52 7.72
C TYR A 91 1.73 -15.61 6.64
N LYS A 92 2.10 -16.83 7.00
CA LYS A 92 1.96 -17.99 6.11
C LYS A 92 0.48 -18.35 5.94
N VAL A 93 0.13 -18.96 4.80
CA VAL A 93 -1.26 -19.34 4.50
C VAL A 93 -1.90 -20.17 5.61
N GLY A 94 -1.17 -21.14 6.19
CA GLY A 94 -1.67 -21.94 7.32
C GLY A 94 -2.04 -21.07 8.52
N GLN A 95 -1.17 -20.14 8.91
CA GLN A 95 -1.44 -19.23 10.04
C GLN A 95 -2.65 -18.33 9.80
N VAL A 96 -2.83 -17.85 8.56
CA VAL A 96 -4.00 -17.03 8.20
C VAL A 96 -5.30 -17.84 8.25
N VAL A 97 -5.24 -19.10 7.79
CA VAL A 97 -6.35 -20.06 7.80
C VAL A 97 -6.75 -20.38 9.25
N ASP A 98 -5.76 -20.61 10.11
CA ASP A 98 -5.97 -20.88 11.54
C ASP A 98 -6.54 -19.65 12.27
N GLU A 99 -6.01 -18.45 12.00
CA GLU A 99 -6.46 -17.21 12.67
C GLU A 99 -7.86 -16.76 12.24
N LEU A 100 -8.27 -17.06 11.01
CA LEU A 100 -9.59 -16.71 10.48
C LEU A 100 -10.62 -17.83 10.64
N ASP A 101 -10.24 -18.99 11.16
CA ASP A 101 -11.06 -20.20 11.25
C ASP A 101 -11.74 -20.55 9.91
N ILE A 102 -10.95 -20.55 8.82
CA ILE A 102 -11.41 -20.90 7.48
C ILE A 102 -10.60 -22.05 6.91
N CYS A 103 -11.14 -22.80 5.96
CA CYS A 103 -10.35 -23.80 5.25
C CYS A 103 -9.46 -23.17 4.15
N VAL A 104 -8.39 -23.88 3.77
CA VAL A 104 -7.45 -23.44 2.72
C VAL A 104 -8.14 -23.13 1.39
N ARG A 105 -9.19 -23.89 1.04
CA ARG A 105 -9.98 -23.61 -0.18
C ARG A 105 -10.65 -22.23 -0.11
N ASN A 106 -11.27 -21.91 1.02
CA ASN A 106 -11.92 -20.63 1.23
C ASN A 106 -10.89 -19.49 1.23
N PHE A 107 -9.69 -19.71 1.79
CA PHE A 107 -8.61 -18.73 1.70
C PHE A 107 -8.31 -18.34 0.25
N PHE A 108 -8.14 -19.30 -0.67
CA PHE A 108 -7.84 -18.99 -2.07
C PHE A 108 -9.00 -18.28 -2.78
N ASN A 109 -10.23 -18.66 -2.48
CA ASN A 109 -11.42 -18.00 -3.03
C ASN A 109 -11.52 -16.55 -2.55
N TYR A 110 -11.39 -16.33 -1.24
CA TYR A 110 -11.46 -15.00 -0.64
C TYR A 110 -10.31 -14.10 -1.07
N ARG A 111 -9.11 -14.66 -1.21
CA ARG A 111 -7.97 -13.93 -1.76
C ARG A 111 -8.24 -13.50 -3.20
N ASP A 112 -8.73 -14.40 -4.04
CA ASP A 112 -9.02 -14.10 -5.44
C ASP A 112 -10.11 -13.03 -5.59
N GLU A 113 -11.15 -13.08 -4.74
CA GLU A 113 -12.18 -12.04 -4.65
C GLU A 113 -11.59 -10.71 -4.18
N ALA A 114 -10.84 -10.69 -3.06
CA ALA A 114 -10.21 -9.48 -2.55
C ALA A 114 -9.29 -8.82 -3.59
N ILE A 115 -8.43 -9.61 -4.25
CA ILE A 115 -7.53 -9.13 -5.33
C ILE A 115 -8.33 -8.50 -6.48
N SER A 116 -9.54 -8.99 -6.78
CA SER A 116 -10.35 -8.40 -7.85
C SER A 116 -10.80 -6.97 -7.53
N PHE A 117 -11.13 -6.65 -6.28
CA PHE A 117 -11.45 -5.27 -5.87
C PHE A 117 -10.26 -4.33 -6.06
N PHE A 118 -9.07 -4.77 -5.67
CA PHE A 118 -7.85 -4.00 -5.89
C PHE A 118 -7.56 -3.83 -7.38
N ALA A 119 -7.68 -4.89 -8.18
CA ALA A 119 -7.43 -4.82 -9.61
C ALA A 119 -8.36 -3.83 -10.34
N VAL A 120 -9.64 -3.73 -9.93
CA VAL A 120 -10.57 -2.70 -10.43
C VAL A 120 -10.10 -1.31 -10.03
N ARG A 121 -9.74 -1.08 -8.76
CA ARG A 121 -9.30 0.25 -8.29
C ARG A 121 -8.00 0.70 -8.97
N PHE A 122 -7.10 -0.24 -9.26
CA PHE A 122 -5.87 0.00 -10.01
C PHE A 122 -6.10 0.16 -11.52
N GLY A 123 -7.32 -0.03 -12.02
CA GLY A 123 -7.64 0.12 -13.45
C GLY A 123 -7.03 -0.96 -14.34
N LEU A 124 -6.83 -2.18 -13.80
CA LEU A 124 -6.21 -3.29 -14.51
C LEU A 124 -7.22 -4.22 -15.21
N ILE A 125 -8.51 -4.04 -14.90
CA ILE A 125 -9.66 -4.81 -15.39
C ILE A 125 -10.90 -3.92 -15.47
#